data_AF-A0A2E7JL09-F1
#
_entry.id   AF-A0A2E7JL09-F1
#
_cell.length_a   1.000
_cell.length_b   1.000
_cell.length_c   1.000
_cell.angle_alpha   90.00
_cell.angle_beta   90.00
_cell.angle_gamma   90.00
#
_symmetry.space_group_name_H-M   'P 1'
#
loop_
_entity.id
_entity.type
_entity.pdbx_description
1 polymer ?
#
loop_
_entity_poly.entity_id
_entity_poly.type
_entity_poly.pdbx_seq_one_letter_code
_entity_poly.pdbx_strand_id
1 'polypeptide(L)'
;MALLLLCIALLATGCGSGSSQGPYAQVEQEVWREVNAGQRGSDGVSVQATLNTFAYEISRAYARAEREDLGQEQLEYRIKRAIYAYVDGTYPAADGTDINSLYFQYLVYVNPSFDARNPLQKKQFDIWRDLYVQRLVDAIYDRKFPILRPMYDERWGLTLYSRLVFTVYLSNEDADAPIKPEIANIGSRTFLVNQRGERFAPSGNFNSYPYESDRPEGEVLDGKTYYRVFFPNRKDDKKTPIVQPDDDYVELHIEGLGNEPLRKLRWDLPFDYPEMPERKLPSDEEVFARKEAERAERRAAAAAARAEGE
;
A
#
# COMPACT_ATOMS: atom_id res chain seq x y z
N MET A 1 60.00 -1.14 26.80
CA MET A 1 60.15 -2.59 27.10
C MET A 1 59.04 -2.96 28.05
N ALA A 2 57.95 -3.50 27.51
CA ALA A 2 57.63 -4.94 27.49
C ALA A 2 56.58 -5.22 28.59
N LEU A 3 55.30 -5.25 28.24
CA LEU A 3 54.53 -6.43 27.82
C LEU A 3 54.12 -7.30 29.02
N LEU A 4 52.86 -7.20 29.43
CA LEU A 4 52.11 -8.38 29.88
C LEU A 4 50.61 -8.17 29.62
N LEU A 5 50.20 -8.69 28.47
CA LEU A 5 48.83 -9.09 28.13
C LEU A 5 48.42 -10.26 29.03
N LEU A 6 47.17 -10.25 29.51
CA LEU A 6 46.28 -11.42 29.53
C LEU A 6 44.84 -10.97 29.84
N CYS A 7 43.99 -10.93 28.83
CA CYS A 7 42.84 -11.81 28.64
C CYS A 7 41.82 -11.85 29.79
N ILE A 8 40.79 -10.99 29.72
CA ILE A 8 39.38 -11.43 29.86
C ILE A 8 38.57 -10.67 28.81
N ALA A 9 38.31 -11.36 27.69
CA ALA A 9 37.22 -11.08 26.78
C ALA A 9 36.02 -11.97 27.17
N LEU A 10 34.84 -11.61 26.66
CA LEU A 10 33.53 -12.26 26.75
C LEU A 10 32.67 -11.91 27.96
N LEU A 11 31.77 -10.92 27.77
CA LEU A 11 30.31 -11.12 27.70
C LEU A 11 29.61 -9.75 27.63
N ALA A 12 29.68 -9.11 26.46
CA ALA A 12 28.80 -7.98 26.11
C ALA A 12 28.80 -7.77 24.59
N THR A 13 28.40 -8.79 23.82
CA THR A 13 28.01 -8.63 22.41
C THR A 13 26.53 -8.94 22.29
N GLY A 14 25.74 -8.03 22.85
CA GLY A 14 24.29 -7.94 22.63
C GLY A 14 23.95 -6.59 21.99
N CYS A 15 24.74 -6.15 21.01
CA CYS A 15 24.45 -4.97 20.21
C CYS A 15 24.70 -5.27 18.74
N GLY A 16 23.62 -5.23 17.96
CA GLY A 16 23.63 -4.77 16.58
C GLY A 16 24.19 -5.72 15.54
N SER A 17 23.41 -6.72 15.14
CA SER A 17 23.31 -6.93 13.69
C SER A 17 22.44 -5.80 13.17
N GLY A 18 23.05 -4.78 12.56
CA GLY A 18 22.30 -3.91 11.65
C GLY A 18 21.53 -4.84 10.73
N SER A 19 20.20 -4.77 10.76
CA SER A 19 19.36 -5.59 9.90
C SER A 19 19.72 -5.18 8.48
N SER A 20 20.57 -5.95 7.79
CA SER A 20 20.59 -5.91 6.34
C SER A 20 19.14 -6.20 5.96
N GLN A 21 18.43 -5.17 5.48
CA GLN A 21 17.07 -5.34 4.99
C GLN A 21 17.12 -6.51 4.00
N GLY A 22 16.24 -7.50 4.17
CA GLY A 22 16.19 -8.62 3.27
C GLY A 22 15.90 -8.15 1.84
N PRO A 23 16.19 -9.00 0.83
CA PRO A 23 16.10 -8.59 -0.57
C PRO A 23 14.71 -8.05 -0.96
N TYR A 24 13.62 -8.54 -0.35
CA TYR A 24 12.28 -8.00 -0.62
C TYR A 24 12.04 -6.65 0.02
N ALA A 25 12.56 -6.41 1.23
CA ALA A 25 12.49 -5.10 1.88
C ALA A 25 13.27 -4.02 1.10
N GLN A 26 14.38 -4.37 0.45
CA GLN A 26 15.13 -3.44 -0.42
C GLN A 26 14.30 -3.06 -1.64
N VAL A 27 13.69 -4.04 -2.31
CA VAL A 27 12.81 -3.80 -3.46
C VAL A 27 11.60 -2.94 -3.08
N GLU A 28 10.94 -3.22 -1.96
CA GLU A 28 9.81 -2.40 -1.51
C GLU A 28 10.23 -0.96 -1.26
N GLN A 29 11.42 -0.72 -0.71
CA GLN A 29 11.95 0.63 -0.53
C GLN A 29 12.20 1.34 -1.86
N GLU A 30 12.73 0.64 -2.87
CA GLU A 30 12.95 1.19 -4.21
C GLU A 30 11.62 1.51 -4.90
N VAL A 31 10.67 0.58 -4.88
CA VAL A 31 9.30 0.82 -5.40
C VAL A 31 8.65 1.99 -4.67
N TRP A 32 8.81 2.08 -3.35
CA TRP A 32 8.28 3.19 -2.56
C TRP A 32 8.85 4.54 -3.00
N ARG A 33 10.14 4.63 -3.36
CA ARG A 33 10.73 5.88 -3.87
C ARG A 33 10.08 6.32 -5.18
N GLU A 34 9.76 5.39 -6.07
CA GLU A 34 9.07 5.69 -7.33
C GLU A 34 7.65 6.22 -7.08
N VAL A 35 6.92 5.58 -6.17
CA VAL A 35 5.52 5.92 -5.92
C VAL A 35 5.30 6.98 -4.84
N ASN A 36 6.37 7.56 -4.29
CA ASN A 36 6.30 8.53 -3.20
C ASN A 36 6.85 9.88 -3.66
N ALA A 37 6.08 10.94 -3.38
CA ALA A 37 6.50 12.31 -3.61
C ALA A 37 6.34 13.10 -2.31
N GLY A 38 7.32 13.95 -2.00
CA GLY A 38 7.29 14.77 -0.80
C GLY A 38 7.91 16.13 -1.02
N GLN A 39 7.44 17.10 -0.25
CA GLN A 39 8.02 18.44 -0.21
C GLN A 39 7.82 19.07 1.16
N ARG A 40 8.65 20.06 1.45
CA ARG A 40 8.53 20.90 2.64
C ARG A 40 8.21 22.33 2.21
N GLY A 41 7.18 22.90 2.82
CA GLY A 41 6.79 24.29 2.60
C GLY A 41 7.73 25.26 3.31
N SER A 42 7.71 26.52 2.87
CA SER A 42 8.40 27.62 3.55
C SER A 42 7.87 27.85 4.98
N ASP A 43 6.66 27.38 5.28
CA ASP A 43 6.01 27.43 6.57
C ASP A 43 6.41 26.29 7.54
N GLY A 44 7.40 25.47 7.14
CA GLY A 44 7.94 24.39 7.94
C GLY A 44 7.12 23.10 7.93
N VAL A 45 5.90 23.12 7.39
CA VAL A 45 5.05 21.92 7.27
C VAL A 45 5.59 21.04 6.15
N SER A 46 5.77 19.75 6.42
CA SER A 46 6.12 18.76 5.41
C SER A 46 4.90 17.98 4.96
N VAL A 47 4.82 17.73 3.66
CA VAL A 47 3.81 16.86 3.05
C VAL A 47 4.50 15.79 2.27
N GLN A 48 4.01 14.57 2.43
CA GLN A 48 4.45 13.42 1.65
C GLN A 48 3.23 12.65 1.21
N ALA A 49 3.17 12.22 -0.04
CA ALA A 49 2.09 11.38 -0.54
C ALA A 49 2.67 10.13 -1.21
N THR A 50 2.00 9.01 -1.01
CA THR A 50 2.26 7.76 -1.71
C THR A 50 1.09 7.47 -2.64
N LEU A 51 1.35 7.33 -3.94
CA LEU A 51 0.41 6.76 -4.90
C LEU A 51 0.44 5.24 -4.76
N ASN A 52 -0.55 4.65 -4.11
CA ASN A 52 -0.63 3.21 -3.92
C ASN A 52 -0.96 2.55 -5.27
N THR A 53 0.06 2.02 -5.93
CA THR A 53 -0.07 1.20 -7.15
C THR A 53 -0.17 -0.27 -6.79
N PHE A 54 -0.62 -1.10 -7.74
CA PHE A 54 -0.69 -2.54 -7.48
C PHE A 54 0.69 -3.19 -7.32
N ALA A 55 1.69 -2.70 -8.06
CA ALA A 55 3.08 -3.11 -7.87
C ALA A 55 3.58 -2.75 -6.45
N TYR A 56 3.25 -1.57 -5.94
CA TYR A 56 3.61 -1.20 -4.57
C TYR A 56 2.93 -2.12 -3.53
N GLU A 57 1.63 -2.41 -3.67
CA GLU A 57 0.95 -3.36 -2.77
C GLU A 57 1.56 -4.76 -2.80
N ILE A 58 1.99 -5.25 -3.98
CA ILE A 58 2.66 -6.55 -4.11
C ILE A 58 4.04 -6.52 -3.45
N SER A 59 4.89 -5.54 -3.78
CA SER A 59 6.23 -5.41 -3.18
C SER A 59 6.15 -5.34 -1.65
N ARG A 60 5.18 -4.58 -1.12
CA ARG A 60 4.88 -4.48 0.31
C ARG A 60 4.41 -5.78 0.91
N ALA A 61 3.60 -6.58 0.21
CA ALA A 61 3.19 -7.90 0.67
C ALA A 61 4.39 -8.85 0.82
N TYR A 62 5.31 -8.85 -0.16
CA TYR A 62 6.55 -9.63 -0.11
C TYR A 62 7.48 -9.18 1.02
N ALA A 63 7.78 -7.88 1.11
CA ALA A 63 8.63 -7.33 2.17
C ALA A 63 8.07 -7.61 3.57
N ARG A 64 6.74 -7.56 3.71
CA ARG A 64 6.07 -7.90 4.97
C ARG A 64 6.12 -9.40 5.25
N ALA A 65 5.97 -10.25 4.25
CA ALA A 65 6.09 -11.70 4.40
C ALA A 65 7.50 -12.10 4.81
N GLU A 66 8.53 -11.50 4.23
CA GLU A 66 9.93 -11.66 4.65
C GLU A 66 10.14 -11.23 6.09
N ARG A 67 9.69 -10.03 6.46
CA ARG A 67 9.85 -9.49 7.82
C ARG A 67 9.15 -10.31 8.90
N GLU A 68 8.00 -10.87 8.57
CA GLU A 68 7.20 -11.69 9.49
C GLU A 68 7.52 -13.19 9.37
N ASP A 69 8.49 -13.54 8.53
CA ASP A 69 8.92 -14.89 8.22
C ASP A 69 7.75 -15.81 7.85
N LEU A 70 7.04 -15.45 6.77
CA LEU A 70 5.85 -16.16 6.27
C LEU A 70 6.18 -17.01 5.05
N GLY A 71 5.45 -18.12 4.89
CA GLY A 71 5.52 -18.96 3.71
C GLY A 71 4.69 -18.42 2.53
N GLN A 72 4.81 -19.11 1.40
CA GLN A 72 4.17 -18.76 0.14
C GLN A 72 2.63 -18.69 0.24
N GLU A 73 1.96 -19.60 0.96
CA GLU A 73 0.49 -19.62 1.02
C GLU A 73 -0.04 -18.41 1.79
N GLN A 74 0.66 -18.01 2.85
CA GLN A 74 0.31 -16.82 3.63
C GLN A 74 0.51 -15.53 2.82
N LEU A 75 1.55 -15.47 1.99
CA LEU A 75 1.75 -14.36 1.05
C LEU A 75 0.59 -14.30 0.03
N GLU A 76 0.25 -15.42 -0.60
CA GLU A 76 -0.85 -15.47 -1.57
C GLU A 76 -2.19 -15.09 -0.94
N TYR A 77 -2.45 -15.54 0.29
CA TYR A 77 -3.63 -15.13 1.04
C TYR A 77 -3.67 -13.62 1.27
N ARG A 78 -2.53 -12.98 1.58
CA ARG A 78 -2.45 -11.52 1.75
C ARG A 78 -2.71 -10.76 0.45
N ILE A 79 -2.14 -11.22 -0.65
CA ILE A 79 -2.39 -10.65 -1.98
C ILE A 79 -3.88 -10.76 -2.32
N LYS A 80 -4.49 -11.95 -2.13
CA LYS A 80 -5.93 -12.16 -2.30
C LYS A 80 -6.74 -11.19 -1.45
N ARG A 81 -6.40 -11.04 -0.16
CA ARG A 81 -7.08 -10.10 0.74
C ARG A 81 -6.97 -8.65 0.28
N ALA A 82 -5.81 -8.23 -0.21
CA ALA A 82 -5.65 -6.88 -0.78
C ALA A 82 -6.57 -6.70 -1.99
N ILE A 83 -6.63 -7.68 -2.90
CA ILE A 83 -7.53 -7.66 -4.06
C ILE A 83 -8.99 -7.55 -3.59
N TYR A 84 -9.43 -8.41 -2.67
CA TYR A 84 -10.79 -8.38 -2.09
C TYR A 84 -11.14 -7.01 -1.52
N ALA A 85 -10.22 -6.36 -0.80
CA ALA A 85 -10.45 -5.06 -0.20
C ALA A 85 -10.81 -3.96 -1.23
N TYR A 86 -10.32 -4.06 -2.47
CA TYR A 86 -10.65 -3.12 -3.53
C TYR A 86 -11.87 -3.55 -4.35
N VAL A 87 -12.00 -4.84 -4.69
CA VAL A 87 -13.13 -5.31 -5.53
C VAL A 87 -14.47 -5.30 -4.80
N ASP A 88 -14.44 -5.61 -3.50
CA ASP A 88 -15.58 -5.50 -2.59
C ASP A 88 -15.60 -4.14 -1.88
N GLY A 89 -14.67 -3.26 -2.23
CA GLY A 89 -14.58 -1.91 -1.71
C GLY A 89 -15.84 -1.10 -2.03
N THR A 90 -16.22 -0.24 -1.10
CA THR A 90 -17.38 0.64 -1.28
C THR A 90 -17.05 1.77 -2.25
N TYR A 91 -17.95 2.06 -3.17
CA TYR A 91 -17.86 3.16 -4.12
C TYR A 91 -19.11 4.03 -3.96
N PRO A 92 -19.00 5.35 -3.81
CA PRO A 92 -20.16 6.22 -3.68
C PRO A 92 -21.08 6.13 -4.90
N ALA A 93 -22.40 6.06 -4.67
CA ALA A 93 -23.37 6.14 -5.75
C ALA A 93 -23.58 7.60 -6.22
N ALA A 94 -23.34 8.56 -5.33
CA ALA A 94 -23.61 9.99 -5.57
C ALA A 94 -22.77 10.57 -6.72
N ASP A 95 -21.56 10.08 -6.92
CA ASP A 95 -20.67 10.45 -8.04
C ASP A 95 -20.71 9.42 -9.19
N GLY A 96 -21.58 8.39 -9.08
CA GLY A 96 -21.75 7.35 -10.08
C GLY A 96 -20.54 6.42 -10.24
N THR A 97 -19.71 6.31 -9.21
CA THR A 97 -18.52 5.45 -9.20
C THR A 97 -18.81 4.04 -8.71
N ASP A 98 -20.01 3.81 -8.17
CA ASP A 98 -20.59 2.53 -7.77
C ASP A 98 -20.48 1.43 -8.84
N ILE A 99 -20.52 1.80 -10.12
CA ILE A 99 -20.28 0.89 -11.26
C ILE A 99 -18.91 0.21 -11.23
N ASN A 100 -17.94 0.75 -10.50
CA ASN A 100 -16.64 0.12 -10.33
C ASN A 100 -16.67 -1.02 -9.32
N SER A 101 -17.70 -1.13 -8.48
CA SER A 101 -17.82 -2.28 -7.56
C SER A 101 -18.03 -3.57 -8.34
N LEU A 102 -17.35 -4.63 -7.93
CA LEU A 102 -17.46 -5.94 -8.59
C LEU A 102 -18.89 -6.51 -8.46
N TYR A 103 -19.57 -6.20 -7.35
CA TYR A 103 -20.97 -6.52 -7.13
C TYR A 103 -21.90 -5.85 -8.14
N PHE A 104 -21.76 -4.53 -8.35
CA PHE A 104 -22.58 -3.82 -9.33
C PHE A 104 -22.30 -4.27 -10.75
N GLN A 105 -21.05 -4.60 -11.08
CA GLN A 105 -20.73 -5.17 -12.38
C GLN A 105 -21.37 -6.53 -12.60
N TYR A 106 -21.43 -7.37 -11.56
CA TYR A 106 -22.14 -8.63 -11.63
C TYR A 106 -23.64 -8.40 -11.92
N LEU A 107 -24.27 -7.45 -11.22
CA LEU A 107 -25.66 -7.08 -11.46
C LEU A 107 -25.87 -6.56 -12.89
N VAL A 108 -25.02 -5.68 -13.38
CA VAL A 108 -25.26 -5.02 -14.68
C VAL A 108 -24.92 -5.94 -15.86
N TYR A 109 -23.82 -6.68 -15.78
CA TYR A 109 -23.23 -7.37 -16.94
C TYR A 109 -23.37 -8.90 -16.91
N VAL A 110 -23.64 -9.50 -15.76
CA VAL A 110 -23.65 -10.95 -15.61
C VAL A 110 -25.04 -11.48 -15.28
N ASN A 111 -25.69 -10.95 -14.24
CA ASN A 111 -27.02 -11.37 -13.83
C ASN A 111 -27.85 -10.22 -13.24
N PRO A 112 -28.60 -9.48 -14.08
CA PRO A 112 -29.48 -8.38 -13.65
C PRO A 112 -30.64 -8.80 -12.74
N SER A 113 -30.98 -10.09 -12.70
CA SER A 113 -32.06 -10.62 -11.86
C SER A 113 -31.56 -11.26 -10.57
N PHE A 114 -30.29 -11.01 -10.20
CA PHE A 114 -29.70 -11.54 -8.98
C PHE A 114 -30.39 -11.02 -7.70
N ASP A 115 -30.74 -11.92 -6.80
CA ASP A 115 -31.24 -11.64 -5.45
C ASP A 115 -30.25 -12.14 -4.40
N ALA A 116 -29.59 -11.19 -3.71
CA ALA A 116 -28.61 -11.46 -2.66
C ALA A 116 -29.19 -12.26 -1.48
N ARG A 117 -30.52 -12.26 -1.30
CA ARG A 117 -31.21 -13.00 -0.23
C ARG A 117 -31.41 -14.47 -0.59
N ASN A 118 -31.28 -14.84 -1.86
CA ASN A 118 -31.33 -16.22 -2.30
C ASN A 118 -29.94 -16.88 -2.09
N PRO A 119 -29.81 -17.89 -1.20
CA PRO A 119 -28.51 -18.49 -0.89
C PRO A 119 -27.82 -19.14 -2.11
N LEU A 120 -28.60 -19.69 -3.05
CA LEU A 120 -28.04 -20.32 -4.25
C LEU A 120 -27.45 -19.27 -5.19
N GLN A 121 -28.17 -18.17 -5.41
CA GLN A 121 -27.67 -17.09 -6.26
C GLN A 121 -26.47 -16.42 -5.60
N LYS A 122 -26.52 -16.14 -4.30
CA LYS A 122 -25.37 -15.63 -3.54
C LYS A 122 -24.13 -16.50 -3.73
N LYS A 123 -24.27 -17.82 -3.60
CA LYS A 123 -23.15 -18.76 -3.84
C LYS A 123 -22.61 -18.69 -5.28
N GLN A 124 -23.47 -18.47 -6.28
CA GLN A 124 -23.02 -18.27 -7.67
C GLN A 124 -22.19 -16.99 -7.81
N PHE A 125 -22.62 -15.89 -7.19
CA PHE A 125 -21.85 -14.65 -7.16
C PHE A 125 -20.49 -14.86 -6.46
N ASP A 126 -20.48 -15.54 -5.30
CA ASP A 126 -19.24 -15.80 -4.56
C ASP A 126 -18.25 -16.60 -5.42
N ILE A 127 -18.70 -17.66 -6.11
CA ILE A 127 -17.86 -18.43 -7.04
C ILE A 127 -17.33 -17.56 -8.18
N TRP A 128 -18.19 -16.74 -8.79
CA TRP A 128 -17.78 -15.86 -9.88
C TRP A 128 -16.74 -14.81 -9.42
N ARG A 129 -16.96 -14.21 -8.25
CA ARG A 129 -16.03 -13.29 -7.60
C ARG A 129 -14.69 -13.97 -7.32
N ASP A 130 -14.71 -15.18 -6.78
CA ASP A 130 -13.48 -15.92 -6.44
C ASP A 130 -12.70 -16.30 -7.71
N LEU A 131 -13.39 -16.65 -8.80
CA LEU A 131 -12.76 -16.86 -10.10
C LEU A 131 -12.14 -15.58 -10.67
N TYR A 132 -12.79 -14.42 -10.51
CA TYR A 132 -12.21 -13.13 -10.90
C TYR A 132 -10.91 -12.85 -10.14
N VAL A 133 -10.92 -13.00 -8.81
CA VAL A 133 -9.73 -12.79 -7.96
C VAL A 133 -8.63 -13.80 -8.31
N GLN A 134 -8.97 -15.07 -8.50
CA GLN A 134 -7.99 -16.11 -8.83
C GLN A 134 -7.28 -15.81 -10.15
N ARG A 135 -8.00 -15.37 -11.19
CA ARG A 135 -7.38 -15.00 -12.48
C ARG A 135 -6.35 -13.87 -12.34
N LEU A 136 -6.63 -12.87 -11.51
CA LEU A 136 -5.67 -11.80 -11.25
C LEU A 136 -4.44 -12.33 -10.50
N VAL A 137 -4.64 -13.18 -9.50
CA VAL A 137 -3.52 -13.83 -8.79
C VAL A 137 -2.67 -14.67 -9.74
N ASP A 138 -3.29 -15.48 -10.59
CA ASP A 138 -2.59 -16.28 -11.60
C ASP A 138 -1.77 -15.37 -12.55
N ALA A 139 -2.31 -14.21 -12.93
CA ALA A 139 -1.63 -13.25 -13.78
C ALA A 139 -0.37 -12.66 -13.10
N ILE A 140 -0.40 -12.39 -11.79
CA ILE A 140 0.77 -11.92 -11.03
C ILE A 140 1.90 -12.95 -11.12
N TYR A 141 1.57 -14.23 -10.98
CA TYR A 141 2.54 -15.32 -10.94
C TYR A 141 2.90 -15.92 -12.30
N ASP A 142 2.33 -15.43 -13.41
CA ASP A 142 2.70 -15.87 -14.76
C ASP A 142 4.19 -15.62 -15.03
N ARG A 143 4.94 -16.71 -15.27
CA ARG A 143 6.38 -16.72 -15.51
C ARG A 143 6.81 -15.93 -16.74
N LYS A 144 5.90 -15.68 -17.68
CA LYS A 144 6.18 -14.93 -18.92
C LYS A 144 6.48 -13.46 -18.66
N PHE A 145 6.04 -12.90 -17.54
CA PHE A 145 6.11 -11.47 -17.26
C PHE A 145 6.72 -11.22 -15.87
N PRO A 146 7.44 -10.12 -15.62
CA PRO A 146 7.97 -9.76 -14.29
C PRO A 146 6.89 -9.78 -13.20
N ILE A 147 7.23 -9.92 -11.91
CA ILE A 147 6.20 -9.84 -10.86
C ILE A 147 5.64 -8.44 -10.76
N LEU A 148 6.51 -7.43 -10.62
CA LEU A 148 6.13 -6.03 -10.55
C LEU A 148 5.96 -5.49 -11.96
N ARG A 149 4.79 -4.90 -12.24
CA ARG A 149 4.44 -4.42 -13.57
C ARG A 149 3.74 -3.07 -13.47
N PRO A 150 3.91 -2.19 -14.46
CA PRO A 150 3.05 -1.02 -14.62
C PRO A 150 1.57 -1.40 -14.79
N MET A 151 1.29 -2.60 -15.32
CA MET A 151 -0.07 -3.09 -15.58
C MET A 151 -0.15 -4.63 -15.54
N TYR A 152 -1.24 -5.16 -14.98
CA TYR A 152 -1.63 -6.58 -14.96
C TYR A 152 -2.90 -6.78 -15.78
N ASP A 153 -3.86 -5.86 -15.63
CA ASP A 153 -4.95 -5.61 -16.56
C ASP A 153 -5.29 -4.11 -16.54
N GLU A 154 -6.26 -3.67 -17.33
CA GLU A 154 -6.64 -2.25 -17.42
C GLU A 154 -7.01 -1.58 -16.08
N ARG A 155 -7.38 -2.38 -15.07
CA ARG A 155 -7.83 -1.92 -13.75
C ARG A 155 -6.82 -2.16 -12.63
N TRP A 156 -5.75 -2.91 -12.91
CA TRP A 156 -4.72 -3.28 -11.96
C TRP A 156 -3.34 -2.92 -12.51
N GLY A 157 -2.69 -1.94 -11.90
CA GLY A 157 -1.45 -1.37 -12.39
C GLY A 157 -1.15 -0.08 -11.64
N LEU A 158 -1.16 1.05 -12.36
CA LEU A 158 -1.23 2.38 -11.74
C LEU A 158 -2.46 2.53 -10.81
N THR A 159 -3.56 1.86 -11.17
CA THR A 159 -4.80 1.86 -10.38
C THR A 159 -4.97 0.59 -9.55
N LEU A 160 -5.70 0.72 -8.44
CA LEU A 160 -6.18 -0.36 -7.60
C LEU A 160 -7.67 -0.55 -7.85
N TYR A 161 -7.99 -1.37 -8.85
CA TYR A 161 -9.34 -1.62 -9.33
C TYR A 161 -10.06 -0.33 -9.78
N SER A 162 -9.49 0.33 -10.78
CA SER A 162 -9.97 1.61 -11.33
C SER A 162 -9.94 2.79 -10.34
N ARG A 163 -9.13 2.72 -9.28
CA ARG A 163 -8.90 3.81 -8.32
C ARG A 163 -7.45 4.26 -8.33
N LEU A 164 -7.21 5.55 -8.41
CA LEU A 164 -5.93 6.15 -8.02
C LEU A 164 -6.01 6.46 -6.53
N VAL A 165 -5.13 5.85 -5.74
CA VAL A 165 -5.24 5.82 -4.28
C VAL A 165 -4.05 6.52 -3.67
N PHE A 166 -4.27 7.65 -3.00
CA PHE A 166 -3.20 8.41 -2.36
C PHE A 166 -3.30 8.34 -0.84
N THR A 167 -2.20 7.97 -0.19
CA THR A 167 -2.01 8.15 1.25
C THR A 167 -1.12 9.36 1.46
N VAL A 168 -1.65 10.40 2.10
CA VAL A 168 -0.97 11.67 2.31
C VAL A 168 -0.63 11.81 3.80
N TYR A 169 0.66 11.91 4.08
CA TYR A 169 1.23 12.15 5.39
C TYR A 169 1.56 13.64 5.56
N LEU A 170 1.18 14.20 6.69
CA LEU A 170 1.42 15.58 7.08
C LEU A 170 2.24 15.59 8.36
N SER A 171 3.21 16.51 8.46
CA SER A 171 3.97 16.71 9.69
C SER A 171 4.33 18.19 9.88
N ASN A 172 4.20 18.67 11.11
CA ASN A 172 4.74 19.95 11.59
C ASN A 172 5.60 19.78 12.84
N GLU A 173 6.15 18.58 13.09
CA GLU A 173 7.00 18.30 14.27
C GLU A 173 8.36 19.03 14.28
N ASP A 174 8.76 19.63 13.16
CA ASP A 174 10.03 20.34 13.12
C ASP A 174 9.99 21.61 13.97
N ALA A 175 11.08 21.86 14.69
CA ALA A 175 11.21 22.98 15.63
C ALA A 175 10.91 24.37 15.02
N ASP A 176 10.99 24.48 13.69
CA ASP A 176 10.77 25.69 12.91
C ASP A 176 9.35 25.79 12.29
N ALA A 177 8.41 24.91 12.65
CA ALA A 177 7.02 24.97 12.19
C ALA A 177 6.11 25.59 13.28
N PRO A 178 6.03 26.94 13.39
CA PRO A 178 5.25 27.60 14.44
C PRO A 178 3.74 27.51 14.23
N ILE A 179 3.29 26.98 13.09
CA ILE A 179 1.88 26.97 12.69
C ILE A 179 1.24 25.59 12.88
N LYS A 180 -0.01 25.62 13.33
CA LYS A 180 -0.91 24.46 13.39
C LYS A 180 -2.02 24.63 12.36
N PRO A 181 -1.76 24.31 11.08
CA PRO A 181 -2.74 24.54 10.01
C PRO A 181 -4.00 23.71 10.20
N GLU A 182 -5.13 24.23 9.75
CA GLU A 182 -6.40 23.49 9.72
C GLU A 182 -6.33 22.32 8.74
N ILE A 183 -6.78 21.14 9.17
CA ILE A 183 -6.73 19.90 8.40
C ILE A 183 -8.05 19.11 8.38
N ALA A 184 -9.07 19.49 9.15
CA ALA A 184 -10.33 18.73 9.28
C ALA A 184 -10.94 18.32 7.91
N ASN A 185 -10.92 19.24 6.96
CA ASN A 185 -11.42 19.06 5.59
C ASN A 185 -10.31 19.12 4.53
N ILE A 186 -9.08 18.72 4.85
CA ILE A 186 -7.97 18.78 3.88
C ILE A 186 -8.22 17.91 2.64
N GLY A 187 -8.98 16.82 2.77
CA GLY A 187 -9.40 15.99 1.64
C GLY A 187 -10.16 16.75 0.57
N SER A 188 -11.09 17.65 0.93
CA SER A 188 -11.85 18.45 -0.05
C SER A 188 -11.03 19.55 -0.72
N ARG A 189 -9.84 19.84 -0.17
CA ARG A 189 -8.84 20.75 -0.73
C ARG A 189 -7.73 20.01 -1.47
N THR A 190 -7.85 18.69 -1.62
CA THR A 190 -6.89 17.85 -2.34
C THR A 190 -7.45 17.48 -3.69
N PHE A 191 -6.69 17.67 -4.76
CA PHE A 191 -7.14 17.47 -6.13
C PHE A 191 -6.10 16.69 -6.92
N LEU A 192 -6.57 15.82 -7.80
CA LEU A 192 -5.73 15.17 -8.79
C LEU A 192 -5.71 16.04 -10.04
N VAL A 193 -4.53 16.29 -10.60
CA VAL A 193 -4.34 17.04 -11.83
C VAL A 193 -3.53 16.19 -12.81
N ASN A 194 -4.09 15.94 -13.98
CA ASN A 194 -3.37 15.18 -15.02
C ASN A 194 -2.49 16.11 -15.89
N GLN A 195 -1.70 15.53 -16.79
CA GLN A 195 -0.80 16.29 -17.65
C GLN A 195 -1.49 17.34 -18.55
N ARG A 196 -2.78 17.16 -18.84
CA ARG A 196 -3.60 18.11 -19.62
C ARG A 196 -4.06 19.31 -18.79
N GLY A 197 -3.78 19.33 -17.49
CA GLY A 197 -4.26 20.36 -16.56
C GLY A 197 -5.71 20.18 -16.13
N GLU A 198 -6.33 19.04 -16.43
CA GLU A 198 -7.68 18.74 -15.95
C GLU A 198 -7.62 18.38 -14.46
N ARG A 199 -8.54 18.95 -13.68
CA ARG A 199 -8.58 18.85 -12.22
C ARG A 199 -9.75 17.99 -11.78
N PHE A 200 -9.48 17.06 -10.89
CA PHE A 200 -10.46 16.08 -10.39
C PHE A 200 -10.56 16.14 -8.87
N ALA A 201 -11.79 16.07 -8.36
CA ALA A 201 -12.05 15.97 -6.93
C ALA A 201 -12.01 14.51 -6.46
N PRO A 202 -11.65 14.26 -5.19
CA PRO A 202 -11.64 12.91 -4.64
C PRO A 202 -13.07 12.41 -4.40
N SER A 203 -13.21 11.09 -4.47
CA SER A 203 -14.45 10.35 -4.26
C SER A 203 -14.42 9.61 -2.93
N GLY A 204 -15.48 9.72 -2.15
CA GLY A 204 -15.57 9.12 -0.81
C GLY A 204 -16.99 8.94 -0.30
N ASN A 205 -17.20 7.96 0.60
CA ASN A 205 -18.48 7.79 1.29
C ASN A 205 -18.59 8.69 2.53
N PHE A 206 -17.47 9.28 2.95
CA PHE A 206 -17.40 10.24 4.03
C PHE A 206 -16.80 11.54 3.50
N ASN A 207 -17.64 12.35 2.85
CA ASN A 207 -17.21 13.54 2.09
C ASN A 207 -16.16 13.16 1.02
N SER A 208 -14.94 13.69 1.14
CA SER A 208 -13.81 13.41 0.25
C SER A 208 -13.04 12.13 0.58
N TYR A 209 -13.40 11.46 1.68
CA TYR A 209 -12.65 10.31 2.21
C TYR A 209 -13.39 9.00 1.93
N PRO A 210 -12.68 7.92 1.54
CA PRO A 210 -13.30 6.63 1.28
C PRO A 210 -14.05 6.09 2.49
N TYR A 211 -13.44 6.19 3.67
CA TYR A 211 -14.00 5.82 4.97
C TYR A 211 -13.76 6.94 5.98
N GLU A 212 -14.53 6.96 7.08
CA GLU A 212 -14.31 7.91 8.16
C GLU A 212 -12.90 7.80 8.76
N SER A 213 -12.36 6.58 8.89
CA SER A 213 -11.00 6.35 9.39
C SER A 213 -9.88 6.83 8.47
N ASP A 214 -10.21 7.30 7.27
CA ASP A 214 -9.25 7.88 6.33
C ASP A 214 -9.12 9.41 6.46
N ARG A 215 -9.95 10.04 7.31
CA ARG A 215 -9.85 11.47 7.61
C ARG A 215 -8.80 11.71 8.69
N PRO A 216 -8.14 12.89 8.73
CA PRO A 216 -7.33 13.26 9.87
C PRO A 216 -8.17 13.29 11.16
N GLU A 217 -7.63 12.77 12.26
CA GLU A 217 -8.36 12.71 13.54
C GLU A 217 -8.59 14.09 14.17
N GLY A 218 -7.68 15.04 13.93
CA GLY A 218 -7.71 16.38 14.52
C GLY A 218 -8.22 17.47 13.57
N GLU A 219 -8.67 18.58 14.16
CA GLU A 219 -9.07 19.77 13.39
C GLU A 219 -7.86 20.54 12.83
N VAL A 220 -6.73 20.49 13.54
CA VAL A 220 -5.46 21.15 13.19
C VAL A 220 -4.32 20.15 13.20
N LEU A 221 -3.28 20.41 12.41
CA LEU A 221 -2.05 19.63 12.41
C LEU A 221 -1.21 19.97 13.64
N ASP A 222 -1.05 18.99 14.54
CA ASP A 222 -0.20 19.08 15.73
C ASP A 222 0.60 17.77 15.86
N GLY A 223 1.85 17.81 15.40
CA GLY A 223 2.70 16.65 15.24
C GLY A 223 2.57 16.02 13.85
N LYS A 224 2.17 14.75 13.81
CA LYS A 224 2.02 13.96 12.58
C LYS A 224 0.61 13.44 12.43
N THR A 225 0.15 13.38 11.20
CA THR A 225 -1.10 12.72 10.85
C THR A 225 -1.05 12.24 9.41
N TYR A 226 -2.08 11.51 8.99
CA TYR A 226 -2.26 11.14 7.61
C TYR A 226 -3.73 11.18 7.24
N TYR A 227 -3.99 11.23 5.95
CA TYR A 227 -5.31 10.99 5.39
C TYR A 227 -5.20 10.24 4.07
N ARG A 228 -6.31 9.69 3.60
CA ARG A 228 -6.36 8.94 2.36
C ARG A 228 -7.48 9.44 1.45
N VAL A 229 -7.16 9.67 0.18
CA VAL A 229 -8.11 10.11 -0.85
C VAL A 229 -8.03 9.21 -2.07
N PHE A 230 -9.18 8.92 -2.67
CA PHE A 230 -9.27 8.11 -3.89
C PHE A 230 -9.83 8.95 -5.04
N PHE A 231 -9.30 8.72 -6.23
CA PHE A 231 -9.84 9.27 -7.47
C PHE A 231 -10.26 8.10 -8.36
N PRO A 232 -11.55 7.97 -8.70
CA PRO A 232 -11.99 6.99 -9.69
C PRO A 232 -11.29 7.32 -11.00
N ASN A 233 -10.58 6.36 -11.61
CA ASN A 233 -9.83 6.60 -12.85
C ASN A 233 -10.78 6.65 -14.07
N ARG A 234 -11.77 7.55 -14.02
CA ARG A 234 -12.71 7.89 -15.08
C ARG A 234 -13.08 9.38 -14.96
N LYS A 235 -13.22 10.07 -16.08
CA LYS A 235 -13.80 11.42 -16.17
C LYS A 235 -15.32 11.36 -15.90
N ASP A 236 -15.96 12.53 -15.89
CA ASP A 236 -17.41 12.69 -15.69
C ASP A 236 -18.26 11.89 -16.70
N ASP A 237 -17.70 11.58 -17.88
CA ASP A 237 -18.32 10.73 -18.90
C ASP A 237 -18.41 9.24 -18.51
N LYS A 238 -17.84 8.88 -17.36
CA LYS A 238 -17.77 7.53 -16.79
C LYS A 238 -17.13 6.52 -17.73
N LYS A 239 -16.30 6.94 -18.69
CA LYS A 239 -15.68 6.05 -19.69
C LYS A 239 -14.20 6.33 -19.87
N THR A 240 -13.82 7.60 -19.95
CA THR A 240 -12.46 8.03 -20.28
C THR A 240 -11.59 8.01 -19.03
N PRO A 241 -10.46 7.29 -18.98
CA PRO A 241 -9.55 7.33 -17.83
C PRO A 241 -9.05 8.75 -17.49
N ILE A 242 -8.82 9.02 -16.20
CA ILE A 242 -8.19 10.29 -15.76
C ILE A 242 -6.73 10.32 -16.22
N VAL A 243 -6.02 9.21 -15.99
CA VAL A 243 -4.66 8.98 -16.47
C VAL A 243 -4.73 8.06 -17.69
N GLN A 244 -4.21 8.55 -18.80
CA GLN A 244 -4.15 7.85 -20.07
C GLN A 244 -2.81 7.10 -20.23
N PRO A 245 -2.73 6.10 -21.12
CA PRO A 245 -1.49 5.35 -21.34
C PRO A 245 -0.30 6.20 -21.84
N ASP A 246 -0.58 7.35 -22.46
CA ASP A 246 0.38 8.32 -22.98
C ASP A 246 0.60 9.52 -22.03
N ASP A 247 0.13 9.43 -20.77
CA ASP A 247 0.44 10.43 -19.77
C ASP A 247 1.86 10.28 -19.22
N ASP A 248 2.64 11.35 -19.31
CA ASP A 248 4.02 11.40 -18.83
C ASP A 248 4.09 11.71 -17.32
N TYR A 249 3.04 12.29 -16.75
CA TYR A 249 2.99 12.61 -15.33
C TYR A 249 1.57 12.82 -14.80
N VAL A 250 1.45 12.75 -13.47
CA VAL A 250 0.27 13.15 -12.73
C VAL A 250 0.68 13.93 -11.47
N GLU A 251 -0.17 14.85 -11.03
CA GLU A 251 0.08 15.69 -9.86
C GLU A 251 -1.04 15.59 -8.83
N LEU A 252 -0.68 15.67 -7.55
CA LEU A 252 -1.59 15.88 -6.44
C LEU A 252 -1.41 17.30 -5.92
N HIS A 253 -2.49 18.07 -5.94
CA HIS A 253 -2.55 19.47 -5.55
C HIS A 253 -3.28 19.58 -4.23
N ILE A 254 -2.66 20.18 -3.21
CA ILE A 254 -3.29 20.43 -1.91
C ILE A 254 -3.34 21.94 -1.68
N GLU A 255 -4.54 22.48 -1.60
CA GLU A 255 -4.79 23.92 -1.49
C GLU A 255 -4.93 24.39 -0.04
N GLY A 256 -4.34 25.54 0.28
CA GLY A 256 -4.51 26.21 1.57
C GLY A 256 -3.99 25.42 2.77
N LEU A 257 -2.92 24.64 2.62
CA LEU A 257 -2.27 23.95 3.74
C LEU A 257 -1.16 24.81 4.34
N GLY A 258 -1.46 25.43 5.48
CA GLY A 258 -0.56 26.38 6.15
C GLY A 258 -0.57 27.73 5.44
N ASN A 259 0.60 28.32 5.27
CA ASN A 259 0.74 29.59 4.57
C ASN A 259 0.99 29.40 3.06
N GLU A 260 1.22 28.16 2.63
CA GLU A 260 1.36 27.83 1.22
C GLU A 260 -0.02 27.75 0.54
N PRO A 261 -0.29 28.58 -0.49
CA PRO A 261 -1.58 28.57 -1.17
C PRO A 261 -1.82 27.25 -1.91
N LEU A 262 -0.75 26.61 -2.39
CA LEU A 262 -0.81 25.36 -3.14
C LEU A 262 0.47 24.54 -2.94
N ARG A 263 0.29 23.26 -2.60
CA ARG A 263 1.35 22.27 -2.57
C ARG A 263 1.15 21.28 -3.71
N LYS A 264 2.17 21.12 -4.55
CA LYS A 264 2.16 20.21 -5.70
C LYS A 264 3.10 19.03 -5.47
N LEU A 265 2.57 17.81 -5.58
CA LEU A 265 3.36 16.58 -5.57
C LEU A 265 3.21 15.95 -6.95
N ARG A 266 4.32 15.50 -7.55
CA ARG A 266 4.34 15.01 -8.93
C ARG A 266 4.91 13.60 -8.98
N TRP A 267 4.33 12.78 -9.84
CA TRP A 267 4.84 11.46 -10.22
C TRP A 267 5.03 11.44 -11.72
N ASP A 268 6.23 11.06 -12.16
CA ASP A 268 6.53 10.81 -13.56
C ASP A 268 6.13 9.38 -13.93
N LEU A 269 5.61 9.20 -15.15
CA LEU A 269 5.02 7.98 -15.65
C LEU A 269 5.67 7.56 -16.99
N PRO A 270 5.69 6.26 -17.33
CA PRO A 270 5.34 5.14 -16.45
C PRO A 270 6.39 4.95 -15.34
N PHE A 271 5.98 4.38 -14.20
CA PHE A 271 6.93 4.00 -13.15
C PHE A 271 7.89 2.91 -13.62
N ASP A 272 9.17 3.05 -13.27
CA ASP A 272 10.20 2.05 -13.52
C ASP A 272 10.46 1.25 -12.23
N TYR A 273 9.93 0.03 -12.18
CA TYR A 273 10.03 -0.80 -10.99
C TYR A 273 11.25 -1.72 -11.03
N PRO A 274 11.95 -1.92 -9.90
CA PRO A 274 13.07 -2.85 -9.83
C PRO A 274 12.64 -4.30 -10.03
N GLU A 275 13.61 -5.16 -10.35
CA GLU A 275 13.39 -6.60 -10.46
C GLU A 275 13.18 -7.25 -9.08
N MET A 276 12.25 -8.22 -9.03
CA MET A 276 12.00 -9.01 -7.81
C MET A 276 12.99 -10.18 -7.70
N PRO A 277 13.68 -10.37 -6.54
CA PRO A 277 14.76 -11.34 -6.36
C PRO A 277 14.34 -12.79 -6.68
N GLU A 278 13.30 -13.28 -6.00
CA GLU A 278 12.71 -14.59 -6.25
C GLU A 278 11.19 -14.48 -6.27
N ARG A 279 10.56 -15.27 -7.14
CA ARG A 279 9.10 -15.24 -7.28
C ARG A 279 8.35 -15.95 -6.17
N LYS A 280 9.02 -16.86 -5.46
CA LYS A 280 8.41 -17.80 -4.54
C LYS A 280 9.15 -17.78 -3.21
N LEU A 281 8.41 -17.64 -2.12
CA LEU A 281 8.93 -17.84 -0.77
C LEU A 281 9.03 -19.34 -0.44
N PRO A 282 9.75 -19.73 0.62
CA PRO A 282 9.68 -21.08 1.16
C PRO A 282 8.22 -21.52 1.40
N SER A 283 7.98 -22.83 1.38
CA SER A 283 6.67 -23.36 1.75
C SER A 283 6.37 -23.08 3.22
N ASP A 284 5.10 -23.02 3.59
CA ASP A 284 4.71 -22.84 4.99
C ASP A 284 5.24 -23.98 5.87
N GLU A 285 5.26 -25.22 5.37
CA GLU A 285 5.86 -26.37 6.07
C GLU A 285 7.35 -26.17 6.36
N GLU A 286 8.12 -25.65 5.39
CA GLU A 286 9.54 -25.34 5.55
C GLU A 286 9.75 -24.25 6.62
N VAL A 287 8.92 -23.21 6.60
CA VAL A 287 8.95 -22.13 7.59
C VAL A 287 8.59 -22.66 8.98
N PHE A 288 7.56 -23.50 9.09
CA PHE A 288 7.15 -24.09 10.37
C PHE A 288 8.24 -24.99 10.94
N ALA A 289 8.80 -25.90 10.13
CA ALA A 289 9.86 -26.79 10.56
C ALA A 289 11.10 -26.03 11.07
N ARG A 290 11.51 -24.96 10.35
CA ARG A 290 12.63 -24.11 10.79
C ARG A 290 12.32 -23.43 12.13
N LYS A 291 11.13 -22.85 12.29
CA LYS A 291 10.71 -22.20 13.56
C LYS A 291 10.65 -23.19 14.72
N GLU A 292 10.23 -24.41 14.49
CA GLU A 292 10.22 -25.46 15.52
C GLU A 292 11.64 -25.88 15.93
N ALA A 293 12.54 -26.04 14.97
CA ALA A 293 13.95 -26.33 15.22
C ALA A 293 14.61 -25.23 16.07
N GLU A 294 14.45 -23.95 15.69
CA GLU A 294 14.97 -22.82 16.46
C GLU A 294 14.41 -22.76 17.89
N ARG A 295 13.11 -23.08 18.06
CA ARG A 295 12.50 -23.14 19.39
C ARG A 295 13.06 -24.30 20.22
N ALA A 296 13.29 -25.45 19.60
CA ALA A 296 13.91 -26.59 20.26
C ALA A 296 15.34 -26.27 20.71
N GLU A 297 16.13 -25.64 19.84
CA GLU A 297 17.49 -25.18 20.16
C GLU A 297 17.50 -24.17 21.31
N ARG A 298 16.62 -23.16 21.27
CA ARG A 298 16.49 -22.18 22.36
C ARG A 298 16.09 -22.82 23.68
N ARG A 299 15.19 -23.82 23.65
CA ARG A 299 14.80 -24.58 24.85
C ARG A 299 15.96 -25.41 25.38
N ALA A 300 16.72 -26.07 24.51
CA ALA A 300 17.90 -26.84 24.90
C ALA A 300 18.99 -25.94 25.51
N ALA A 301 19.29 -24.80 24.88
CA ALA A 301 20.25 -23.83 25.39
C ALA A 301 19.81 -23.25 26.76
N ALA A 302 18.52 -22.93 26.92
CA ALA A 302 17.99 -22.45 28.19
C ALA A 302 18.02 -23.53 29.30
N ALA A 303 17.82 -24.80 28.95
CA ALA A 303 17.93 -25.91 29.89
C ALA A 303 19.39 -26.15 30.32
N ALA A 304 20.33 -26.12 29.37
CA ALA A 304 21.76 -26.25 29.66
C ALA A 304 22.27 -25.11 30.57
N ALA A 305 21.89 -23.86 30.27
CA ALA A 305 22.27 -22.71 31.09
C ALA A 305 21.70 -22.75 32.52
N ARG A 306 20.56 -23.44 32.74
CA ARG A 306 20.01 -23.67 34.09
C ARG A 306 20.79 -24.76 34.83
N ALA A 307 21.22 -25.80 34.14
CA ALA A 307 21.98 -26.90 34.73
C ALA A 307 23.43 -26.52 35.10
N GLU A 308 24.02 -25.53 34.42
CA GLU A 308 25.36 -25.00 34.74
C GLU A 308 25.36 -23.93 35.85
N GLY A 309 24.18 -23.48 36.27
CA GLY A 309 23.99 -22.48 37.34
C GLY A 309 23.63 -23.04 38.71
N GLU A 310 23.49 -24.36 38.83
CA GLU A 310 23.32 -25.13 40.08
C GLU A 310 24.66 -25.73 40.53
#